data_AF-A0AAE4DLN0-F1
#
_entry.id   AF-A0AAE4DLN0-F1
#
_cell.length_a   1.000
_cell.length_b   1.000
_cell.length_c   1.000
_cell.angle_alpha   90.00
_cell.angle_beta   90.00
_cell.angle_gamma   90.00
#
_symmetry.space_group_name_H-M   'P 1'
#
loop_
_entity.id
_entity.type
_entity.pdbx_description
1 polymer ?
#
loop_
_entity_poly.entity_id
_entity_poly.type
_entity_poly.pdbx_seq_one_letter_code
_entity_poly.pdbx_strand_id
1 'polypeptide(L)' 'MAREKDKTEAFISAVQINPKGYRWLTTQDFVDALRERKWHFTLTDANEWIERYQPDFVDKTPEHSDNRLWMLRNMGRVH' A
#
# COMPACT_ATOMS: atom_id res chain seq x y z
N MET A 1 -2.96 -14.05 12.91
CA MET A 1 -1.69 -14.60 13.50
C MET A 1 -0.53 -13.70 13.08
N ALA A 2 0.60 -13.67 13.81
CA ALA A 2 1.68 -12.66 13.69
C ALA A 2 2.08 -12.26 12.25
N ARG A 3 2.06 -13.20 11.29
CA ARG A 3 2.43 -12.98 9.89
C ARG A 3 1.54 -12.00 9.10
N GLU A 4 0.27 -11.84 9.46
CA GLU A 4 -0.59 -10.83 8.81
C GLU A 4 -0.32 -9.43 9.36
N LYS A 5 0.01 -9.34 10.66
CA LYS A 5 0.38 -8.06 11.29
C LYS A 5 1.64 -7.48 10.64
N ASP A 6 2.62 -8.32 10.32
CA ASP A 6 3.85 -7.86 9.65
C ASP A 6 3.56 -7.16 8.31
N LYS A 7 2.58 -7.64 7.54
CA LYS A 7 2.17 -7.03 6.27
C LYS A 7 1.43 -5.71 6.48
N THR A 8 0.55 -5.66 7.48
CA THR A 8 -0.11 -4.41 7.89
C THR A 8 0.91 -3.36 8.35
N GLU A 9 1.87 -3.76 9.19
CA GLU A 9 2.95 -2.86 9.64
C GLU A 9 3.84 -2.40 8.48
N ALA A 10 4.12 -3.28 7.51
CA ALA A 10 4.82 -2.91 6.27
C ALA A 10 4.03 -1.84 5.50
N PHE A 11 2.72 -2.03 5.32
CA PHE A 11 1.85 -1.09 4.63
C PHE A 11 1.84 0.27 5.33
N ILE A 12 1.61 0.29 6.66
CA ILE A 12 1.61 1.52 7.46
C ILE A 12 2.95 2.26 7.32
N SER A 13 4.08 1.55 7.33
CA SER A 13 5.39 2.18 7.17
C SER A 13 5.66 2.72 5.76
N ALA A 14 5.01 2.15 4.72
CA ALA A 14 5.12 2.60 3.34
C ALA A 14 4.23 3.82 3.04
N VAL A 15 3.21 4.10 3.87
CA VAL A 15 2.30 5.24 3.68
C VAL A 15 3.02 6.56 3.94
N GLN A 16 3.03 7.42 2.93
CA GLN A 16 3.59 8.76 2.95
C GLN A 16 2.49 9.82 3.03
N ILE A 17 2.84 11.02 3.47
CA ILE A 17 1.94 12.19 3.49
C ILE A 17 2.48 13.23 2.52
N ASN A 18 1.66 13.63 1.54
CA ASN A 18 2.05 14.70 0.62
C ASN A 18 1.87 16.10 1.25
N PRO A 19 2.39 17.18 0.63
CA PRO A 19 2.26 18.54 1.16
C PRO A 19 0.82 19.03 1.36
N LYS A 20 -0.16 18.40 0.68
CA LYS A 20 -1.60 18.70 0.82
C LYS A 20 -2.26 17.91 1.96
N GLY A 21 -1.52 17.06 2.67
CA GLY A 21 -2.00 16.25 3.78
C GLY A 21 -2.64 14.90 3.39
N TYR A 22 -2.63 14.52 2.11
CA TYR A 22 -3.16 13.23 1.68
C TYR A 22 -2.16 12.11 1.95
N ARG A 23 -2.68 10.98 2.45
CA ARG A 23 -1.92 9.73 2.59
C ARG A 23 -1.87 8.99 1.26
N TRP A 24 -0.69 8.56 0.85
CA TRP A 24 -0.47 7.88 -0.42
C TRP A 24 0.74 6.96 -0.35
N LEU A 25 0.82 6.02 -1.28
CA LEU A 25 2.00 5.20 -1.53
C LEU A 25 1.95 4.66 -2.96
N THR A 26 3.07 4.16 -3.47
CA THR A 26 3.10 3.29 -4.64
C THR A 26 3.12 1.83 -4.23
N THR A 27 2.70 0.93 -5.13
CA THR A 27 2.83 -0.52 -4.92
C THR A 27 4.28 -0.91 -4.67
N GLN A 28 5.23 -0.24 -5.33
CA GLN A 28 6.66 -0.46 -5.13
C GLN A 28 7.09 -0.12 -3.68
N ASP A 29 6.61 0.99 -3.12
CA ASP A 29 6.89 1.35 -1.72
C ASP A 29 6.44 0.25 -0.75
N PHE A 30 5.27 -0.33 -1.00
CA PHE A 30 4.76 -1.44 -0.20
C PHE A 30 5.63 -2.70 -0.35
N VAL A 31 6.01 -3.05 -1.59
CA VAL A 31 6.90 -4.20 -1.86
C VAL A 31 8.26 -4.04 -1.18
N ASP A 32 8.82 -2.83 -1.16
CA ASP A 32 10.10 -2.58 -0.50
C ASP A 32 9.98 -2.70 1.03
N ALA A 33 8.92 -2.17 1.63
CA ALA A 33 8.64 -2.34 3.06
C ALA A 33 8.39 -3.81 3.45
N LEU A 34 7.76 -4.59 2.57
CA LEU A 34 7.60 -6.04 2.72
C LEU A 34 8.95 -6.76 2.67
N ARG A 35 9.83 -6.37 1.75
CA ARG A 35 11.16 -6.97 1.59
C ARG A 35 12.04 -6.79 2.82
N GLU A 36 11.99 -5.62 3.46
CA GLU A 36 12.67 -5.36 4.74
C GLU A 36 12.25 -6.35 5.84
N ARG A 37 11.01 -6.83 5.78
CA ARG A 37 10.43 -7.81 6.71
C ARG A 37 10.50 -9.25 6.19
N LYS A 38 11.31 -9.50 5.17
CA LYS A 38 11.54 -10.82 4.53
C LYS A 38 10.30 -11.41 3.83
N TRP A 39 9.41 -10.55 3.36
CA TRP A 39 8.30 -10.92 2.49
C TRP A 39 8.65 -10.59 1.03
N HIS A 40 8.42 -11.55 0.14
CA HIS A 40 8.68 -11.40 -1.29
C HIS A 40 7.35 -11.40 -2.03
N PHE A 41 6.91 -10.22 -2.43
CA PHE A 41 5.69 -10.00 -3.21
C PHE A 41 6.07 -9.52 -4.61
N THR A 42 5.31 -9.95 -5.61
CA THR A 42 5.25 -9.23 -6.88
C THR A 42 4.41 -7.95 -6.74
N LEU A 43 4.48 -7.05 -7.72
CA LEU A 43 3.59 -5.88 -7.75
C LEU A 43 2.12 -6.30 -7.80
N THR A 44 1.79 -7.34 -8.56
CA THR A 44 0.43 -7.90 -8.64
C THR A 44 -0.05 -8.42 -7.29
N ASP A 45 0.77 -9.22 -6.59
CA ASP A 45 0.41 -9.73 -5.25
C ASP A 45 0.18 -8.60 -4.24
N ALA A 46 1.00 -7.55 -4.33
CA ALA A 46 0.88 -6.37 -3.49
C ALA A 46 -0.39 -5.58 -3.79
N ASN A 47 -0.73 -5.40 -5.06
CA ASN A 47 -1.99 -4.78 -5.48
C ASN A 47 -3.21 -5.56 -4.96
N GLU A 48 -3.25 -6.88 -5.16
CA GLU A 48 -4.34 -7.72 -4.68
C GLU A 48 -4.48 -7.67 -3.14
N TRP A 49 -3.35 -7.57 -2.43
CA TRP A 49 -3.37 -7.40 -0.99
C TRP A 49 -3.94 -6.04 -0.58
N ILE A 50 -3.52 -4.94 -1.21
CA ILE A 50 -4.04 -3.60 -0.91
C ILE A 50 -5.55 -3.55 -1.19
N GLU A 51 -6.01 -4.07 -2.33
CA GLU A 51 -7.44 -4.13 -2.66
C GLU A 51 -8.26 -4.89 -1.62
N ARG A 52 -7.72 -5.99 -1.09
CA ARG A 52 -8.42 -6.85 -0.13
C ARG A 52 -8.44 -6.28 1.28
N TYR A 53 -7.33 -5.69 1.74
CA TYR A 53 -7.12 -5.35 3.14
C TYR A 53 -7.13 -3.84 3.42
N GLN A 54 -7.02 -2.99 2.40
CA GLN A 54 -6.98 -1.53 2.54
C GLN A 54 -8.04 -0.86 1.64
N PRO A 55 -9.34 -1.15 1.83
CA PRO A 55 -10.43 -0.72 0.93
C PRO A 55 -10.61 0.81 0.86
N ASP A 56 -10.06 1.53 1.83
CA ASP A 56 -10.08 2.98 1.90
C ASP A 56 -9.02 3.66 1.02
N PHE A 57 -8.04 2.91 0.50
CA PHE A 57 -7.12 3.37 -0.52
C PHE A 57 -7.70 3.13 -1.92
N VAL A 58 -7.57 4.11 -2.80
CA VAL A 58 -8.01 4.04 -4.19
C VAL A 58 -6.84 4.14 -5.14
N ASP A 59 -6.92 3.36 -6.21
CA ASP A 59 -6.01 3.47 -7.35
C ASP A 59 -6.21 4.82 -8.07
N LYS A 60 -5.11 5.54 -8.25
CA LYS A 60 -4.99 6.82 -8.95
C LYS A 60 -3.92 6.78 -10.06
N THR A 61 -3.54 5.58 -10.49
CA THR A 61 -2.52 5.40 -11.53
C THR A 61 -3.00 5.99 -12.84
N PRO A 62 -2.28 6.96 -13.42
CA PRO A 62 -2.70 7.60 -14.68
C PRO A 62 -2.50 6.70 -15.91
N GLU A 63 -1.64 5.69 -15.80
CA GLU A 63 -1.29 4.76 -16.88
C GLU A 63 -1.53 3.30 -16.46
N HIS A 64 -1.57 2.38 -17.43
CA HIS A 64 -1.64 0.94 -17.15
C HIS A 64 -0.27 0.43 -16.68
N SER A 65 0.02 0.61 -15.39
CA SER A 65 1.21 0.09 -14.72
C SER A 65 0.82 -0.72 -13.49
N ASP A 66 1.53 -1.82 -13.24
CA ASP A 66 1.39 -2.60 -12.01
C ASP A 66 1.97 -1.87 -10.79
N ASN A 67 2.84 -0.87 -10.99
CA ASN A 67 3.27 0.02 -9.92
C ASN A 67 2.21 1.10 -9.68
N ARG A 68 1.10 0.70 -9.05
CA ARG A 68 -0.06 1.55 -8.88
C ARG A 68 0.18 2.64 -7.84
N LEU A 69 -0.43 3.80 -8.07
CA LEU A 69 -0.48 4.90 -7.11
C LEU A 69 -1.74 4.77 -6.26
N TRP A 70 -1.57 4.48 -4.97
CA TRP A 70 -2.65 4.34 -4.01
C TRP A 70 -2.81 5.60 -3.18
N MET A 71 -4.04 6.09 -3.03
CA MET A 71 -4.34 7.28 -2.22
C MET A 71 -5.51 7.04 -1.28
N LEU A 72 -5.37 7.45 -0.02
CA LEU A 72 -6.43 7.34 0.97
C LEU A 72 -7.61 8.27 0.61
N ARG A 73 -8.83 7.74 0.65
CA ARG A 73 -10.06 8.54 0.52
C ARG A 73 -10.17 9.54 1.68
N ASN A 74 -10.79 10.70 1.44
CA ASN A 74 -10.89 11.79 2.43
C ASN A 74 -11.41 11.37 3.84
N MET A 75 -12.26 10.34 3.94
CA MET A 75 -12.81 9.83 5.20
C MET A 75 -12.32 8.40 5.53
N GLY A 76 -11.26 7.94 4.87
CA GLY A 76 -10.74 6.58 5.00
C GLY A 76 -9.86 6.38 6.23
N ARG A 77 -9.66 5.12 6.61
CA ARG A 77 -8.72 4.69 7.64
C ARG A 77 -7.58 3.89 7.02
N VAL A 78 -6.45 3.87 7.72
CA VAL A 78 -5.36 2.92 7.45
C VAL A 78 -5.61 1.74 8.38
N HIS A 79 -5.84 0.55 7.81
CA HIS A 79 -6.22 -0.67 8.56
C HIS A 79 -4.99 -1.49 8.93
#